data_AF-A0A367RZ61-F1
#
_entry.id   AF-A0A367RZ61-F1
#
_cell.length_a   1.000
_cell.length_b   1.000
_cell.length_c   1.000
_cell.angle_alpha   90.00
_cell.angle_beta   90.00
_cell.angle_gamma   90.00
#
_symmetry.space_group_name_H-M   'P 1'
#
loop_
_entity.id
_entity.type
_entity.pdbx_description
1 polymer ?
#
loop_
_entity_poly.entity_id
_entity_poly.type
_entity_poly.pdbx_seq_one_letter_code
_entity_poly.pdbx_strand_id
1 'polypeptide(L)'
;MPLQKERTRIIYETCLGKSVRAYQWQELKNQLVNARLPLTIDNLRFVAKCKRVAPRKAIASHVLNLVVESATDLNGSVKGAVIKDYIYKKCPSLSKHKFYRAFRSMDISYRNDGTYSIAELGEVLYKLFA
;
A
#
# COMPACT_ATOMS: atom_id res chain seq x y z
N MET A 1 25.02 -2.98 -17.59
CA MET A 1 23.81 -3.82 -17.49
C MET A 1 22.53 -2.98 -17.54
N PRO A 2 21.91 -2.76 -18.72
CA PRO A 2 20.70 -1.94 -18.86
C PRO A 2 19.37 -2.71 -18.78
N LEU A 3 19.36 -4.03 -19.03
CA LEU A 3 18.14 -4.84 -19.24
C LEU A 3 17.23 -5.03 -18.00
N GLN A 4 17.76 -4.94 -16.78
CA GLN A 4 16.95 -5.06 -15.55
C GLN A 4 16.11 -3.79 -15.26
N LYS A 5 16.56 -2.61 -15.73
CA LYS A 5 15.91 -1.32 -15.45
C LYS A 5 14.63 -1.14 -16.29
N GLU A 6 14.57 -1.72 -17.48
CA GLU A 6 13.39 -1.69 -18.35
C GLU A 6 12.31 -2.67 -17.86
N ARG A 7 12.70 -3.85 -17.37
CA ARG A 7 11.74 -4.85 -16.85
C ARG A 7 10.94 -4.37 -15.64
N THR A 8 11.54 -3.62 -14.72
CA THR A 8 10.86 -3.15 -13.50
C THR A 8 9.77 -2.12 -13.79
N ARG A 9 9.99 -1.23 -14.77
CA ARG A 9 8.95 -0.28 -15.21
C ARG A 9 7.76 -1.00 -15.85
N ILE A 10 8.03 -1.97 -16.73
CA ILE A 10 6.98 -2.76 -17.39
C ILE A 10 6.12 -3.48 -16.34
N ILE A 11 6.73 -4.15 -15.37
CA ILE A 11 6.01 -4.83 -14.28
C ILE A 11 5.11 -3.85 -13.53
N TYR A 12 5.62 -2.67 -13.18
CA TYR A 12 4.84 -1.64 -12.50
C TYR A 12 3.66 -1.15 -13.34
N GLU A 13 3.88 -0.85 -14.63
CA GLU A 13 2.84 -0.43 -15.58
C GLU A 13 1.76 -1.50 -15.75
N THR A 14 2.16 -2.78 -15.85
CA THR A 14 1.23 -3.92 -15.89
C THR A 14 0.38 -3.99 -14.63
N CYS A 15 0.98 -3.86 -13.44
CA CYS A 15 0.23 -3.91 -12.18
C CYS A 15 -0.67 -2.67 -11.98
N LEU A 16 -0.22 -1.51 -12.45
CA LEU A 16 -0.95 -0.25 -12.38
C LEU A 16 -2.10 -0.20 -13.39
N GLY A 17 -2.00 -0.97 -14.48
CA GLY A 17 -2.99 -1.01 -15.57
C GLY A 17 -2.93 0.20 -16.52
N LYS A 18 -1.83 0.97 -16.49
CA LYS A 18 -1.62 2.11 -17.39
C LYS A 18 -0.13 2.39 -17.58
N SER A 19 0.20 2.97 -18.74
CA SER A 19 1.56 3.43 -19.03
C SER A 19 1.95 4.60 -18.12
N VAL A 20 3.22 4.66 -17.75
CA VAL A 20 3.78 5.66 -16.83
C VAL A 20 4.81 6.45 -17.60
N ARG A 21 4.79 7.78 -17.52
CA ARG A 21 5.80 8.62 -18.20
C ARG A 21 7.16 8.52 -17.50
N ALA A 22 8.25 8.80 -18.21
CA ALA A 22 9.60 8.70 -17.67
C ALA A 22 9.81 9.49 -16.36
N TYR A 23 9.25 10.71 -16.28
CA TYR A 23 9.35 11.54 -15.06
C TYR A 23 8.58 10.94 -13.88
N GLN A 24 7.40 10.36 -14.11
CA GLN A 24 6.59 9.70 -13.08
C GLN A 24 7.30 8.45 -12.55
N TRP A 25 8.00 7.74 -13.43
CA TRP A 25 8.83 6.61 -13.06
C TRP A 25 10.01 7.03 -12.19
N GLN A 26 10.66 8.15 -12.52
CA GLN A 26 11.75 8.69 -11.71
C GLN A 26 11.26 9.14 -10.32
N GLU A 27 10.10 9.80 -10.25
CA GLU A 27 9.49 10.22 -8.98
C GLU A 27 9.17 9.03 -8.08
N LEU A 28 8.60 7.95 -8.64
CA LEU A 28 8.34 6.72 -7.91
C LEU A 28 9.62 6.10 -7.35
N LYS A 29 10.70 6.02 -8.14
CA LYS A 29 11.99 5.49 -7.66
C LYS A 29 12.51 6.31 -6.49
N ASN A 30 12.42 7.64 -6.57
CA ASN A 30 12.82 8.52 -5.47
C ASN A 30 11.96 8.28 -4.22
N GLN A 31 10.65 8.08 -4.37
CA GLN A 31 9.76 7.73 -3.25
C GLN A 31 10.14 6.40 -2.59
N LEU A 32 10.44 5.37 -3.39
CA LEU A 32 10.88 4.07 -2.85
C LEU A 32 12.21 4.16 -2.12
N VAL A 33 13.17 4.89 -2.68
CA VAL A 33 14.48 5.14 -2.03
C VAL A 33 14.30 5.87 -0.70
N ASN A 34 13.46 6.92 -0.67
CA ASN A 34 13.18 7.67 0.55
C ASN A 34 12.46 6.83 1.62
N ALA A 35 11.63 5.87 1.19
CA ALA A 35 10.97 4.90 2.06
C ALA A 35 11.86 3.70 2.42
N ARG A 36 13.13 3.67 1.99
CA ARG A 36 14.05 2.52 2.15
C ARG A 36 13.48 1.21 1.61
N LEU A 37 12.59 1.29 0.61
CA LEU A 37 12.00 0.15 -0.05
C LEU A 37 12.83 -0.27 -1.26
N PRO A 38 13.37 -1.49 -1.30
CA PRO A 38 14.12 -1.97 -2.45
C PRO A 38 13.19 -2.12 -3.67
N LEU A 39 13.77 -1.96 -4.87
CA LEU A 39 13.05 -2.05 -6.15
C LEU A 39 12.79 -3.51 -6.56
N THR A 40 12.02 -4.24 -5.74
CA THR A 40 11.63 -5.63 -5.98
C THR A 40 10.28 -5.70 -6.70
N ILE A 41 9.99 -6.85 -7.33
CA ILE A 41 8.72 -7.09 -8.01
C ILE A 41 7.52 -6.94 -7.06
N ASP A 42 7.64 -7.46 -5.84
CA ASP A 42 6.58 -7.42 -4.84
C ASP A 42 6.30 -6.00 -4.36
N ASN A 43 7.34 -5.19 -4.15
CA ASN A 43 7.19 -3.78 -3.79
C ASN A 43 6.57 -2.96 -4.92
N LEU A 44 6.94 -3.23 -6.18
CA LEU A 44 6.33 -2.58 -7.34
C LEU A 44 4.85 -2.94 -7.49
N ARG A 45 4.49 -4.22 -7.30
CA ARG A 45 3.10 -4.68 -7.27
C ARG A 45 2.30 -3.99 -6.18
N PHE A 46 2.85 -3.95 -4.97
CA PHE A 46 2.23 -3.32 -3.82
C PHE A 46 1.96 -1.82 -4.07
N VAL A 47 2.97 -1.10 -4.55
CA VAL A 47 2.87 0.34 -4.81
C VAL A 47 1.90 0.63 -5.96
N ALA A 48 1.91 -0.19 -7.02
CA ALA A 48 0.97 -0.07 -8.12
C ALA A 48 -0.48 -0.22 -7.65
N LYS A 49 -0.77 -1.20 -6.77
CA LYS A 49 -2.09 -1.37 -6.16
C LYS A 49 -2.49 -0.13 -5.34
N CYS A 50 -1.59 0.39 -4.51
CA CYS A 50 -1.85 1.61 -3.75
C CYS A 50 -2.19 2.80 -4.67
N LYS A 51 -1.42 3.01 -5.74
CA LYS A 51 -1.68 4.09 -6.71
C LYS A 51 -2.97 3.90 -7.50
N ARG A 52 -3.44 2.67 -7.73
CA ARG A 52 -4.78 2.43 -8.30
C ARG A 52 -5.88 2.90 -7.36
N VAL A 53 -5.70 2.65 -6.06
CA VAL A 53 -6.67 2.98 -5.01
C VAL A 53 -6.76 4.48 -4.72
N ALA A 54 -5.62 5.18 -4.67
CA ALA A 54 -5.60 6.65 -4.51
C ALA A 54 -4.61 7.30 -5.50
N PRO A 55 -5.04 7.54 -6.76
CA PRO A 55 -4.16 7.97 -7.85
C PRO A 55 -3.65 9.41 -7.71
N ARG A 56 -4.40 10.27 -7.02
CA ARG A 56 -4.11 11.70 -6.87
C ARG A 56 -3.22 12.05 -5.67
N LYS A 57 -2.91 11.07 -4.81
CA LYS A 57 -2.16 11.33 -3.58
C LYS A 57 -0.71 10.89 -3.72
N ALA A 58 0.19 11.74 -3.22
CA ALA A 58 1.59 11.36 -3.05
C ALA A 58 1.62 10.14 -2.12
N ILE A 59 2.43 9.15 -2.46
CA ILE A 59 2.65 8.06 -1.50
C ILE A 59 3.56 8.65 -0.44
N ALA A 60 2.99 9.06 0.68
CA ALA A 60 3.79 9.60 1.76
C ALA A 60 4.64 8.46 2.36
N SER A 61 5.93 8.73 2.57
CA SER A 61 6.93 7.73 3.00
C SER A 61 6.50 7.00 4.27
N HIS A 62 5.82 7.70 5.18
CA HIS A 62 5.30 7.12 6.41
C HIS A 62 4.21 6.06 6.17
N VAL A 63 3.40 6.18 5.11
CA VAL A 63 2.35 5.21 4.75
C VAL A 63 2.97 3.95 4.17
N LEU A 64 4.00 4.09 3.33
CA LEU A 64 4.78 2.95 2.85
C LEU A 64 5.45 2.22 4.00
N ASN A 65 6.11 2.95 4.89
CA ASN A 65 6.77 2.37 6.05
C ASN A 65 5.76 1.66 6.96
N LEU A 66 4.60 2.26 7.22
CA LEU A 66 3.54 1.62 8.02
C LEU A 66 3.04 0.33 7.37
N VAL A 67 2.86 0.31 6.05
CA VAL A 67 2.40 -0.91 5.37
C VAL A 67 3.50 -1.96 5.34
N VAL A 68 4.76 -1.58 5.18
CA VAL A 68 5.90 -2.50 5.24
C VAL A 68 6.03 -3.09 6.64
N GLU A 69 6.04 -2.25 7.68
CA GLU A 69 6.03 -2.68 9.09
C GLU A 69 4.86 -3.63 9.37
N SER A 70 3.65 -3.28 8.91
CA SER A 70 2.47 -4.13 9.05
C SER A 70 2.59 -5.44 8.27
N ALA A 71 3.23 -5.45 7.10
CA ALA A 71 3.40 -6.66 6.30
C ALA A 71 4.42 -7.62 6.95
N THR A 72 5.49 -7.10 7.54
CA THR A 72 6.48 -7.89 8.29
C THR A 72 5.91 -8.48 9.58
N ASP A 73 5.07 -7.73 10.30
CA ASP A 73 4.54 -8.18 11.60
C ASP A 73 3.43 -9.24 11.47
N LEU A 74 2.77 -9.35 10.30
CA LEU A 74 1.46 -10.01 10.18
C LEU A 74 1.43 -11.27 9.29
N ASN A 75 2.59 -11.80 8.87
CA ASN A 75 2.75 -13.14 8.26
C ASN A 75 1.66 -13.57 7.24
N GLY A 76 1.33 -12.71 6.28
CA GLY A 76 0.51 -13.05 5.10
C GLY A 76 -1.00 -12.88 5.26
N SER A 77 -1.56 -13.07 6.45
CA SER A 77 -2.98 -12.82 6.73
C SER A 77 -3.23 -12.47 8.19
N VAL A 78 -4.19 -11.58 8.45
CA VAL A 78 -4.46 -11.11 9.81
C VAL A 78 -5.95 -10.92 10.09
N LYS A 79 -6.37 -11.15 11.34
CA LYS A 79 -7.75 -10.94 11.78
C LYS A 79 -8.10 -9.45 11.84
N GLY A 80 -9.35 -9.12 11.51
CA GLY A 80 -9.86 -7.74 11.56
C GLY A 80 -9.70 -7.04 12.92
N ALA A 81 -9.77 -7.77 14.03
CA ALA A 81 -9.47 -7.27 15.38
C ALA A 81 -8.03 -6.74 15.48
N VAL A 82 -7.05 -7.53 15.00
CA VAL A 82 -5.63 -7.19 15.02
C VAL A 82 -5.34 -5.97 14.14
N ILE A 83 -5.96 -5.87 12.97
CA ILE A 83 -5.86 -4.70 12.08
C ILE A 83 -6.33 -3.44 12.81
N LYS A 84 -7.49 -3.53 13.44
CA LYS A 84 -8.10 -2.42 14.15
C LYS A 84 -7.15 -1.94 15.26
N ASP A 85 -6.71 -2.85 16.12
CA ASP A 85 -5.84 -2.50 17.25
C ASP A 85 -4.50 -1.92 16.78
N TYR A 86 -3.91 -2.48 15.73
CA TYR A 86 -2.70 -1.96 15.12
C TYR A 86 -2.87 -0.51 14.61
N ILE A 87 -3.95 -0.26 13.87
CA ILE A 87 -4.24 1.06 13.30
C ILE A 87 -4.53 2.08 14.39
N TYR A 88 -5.31 1.73 15.42
CA TYR A 88 -5.58 2.63 16.54
C TYR A 88 -4.34 2.88 17.41
N LYS A 89 -3.44 1.90 17.54
CA LYS A 89 -2.16 2.09 18.24
C LYS A 89 -1.28 3.11 17.52
N LYS A 90 -1.22 3.04 16.19
CA LYS A 90 -0.41 3.95 15.36
C LYS A 90 -1.09 5.30 15.14
N CYS A 91 -2.42 5.35 15.14
CA CYS A 91 -3.21 6.57 14.94
C CYS A 91 -4.41 6.61 15.90
N PRO A 92 -4.17 6.95 17.18
CA PRO A 92 -5.21 6.97 18.21
C PRO A 92 -6.35 7.95 17.92
N SER A 93 -6.08 9.00 17.15
CA SER A 93 -7.05 10.02 16.75
C SER A 93 -7.94 9.62 15.56
N LEU A 94 -7.73 8.42 14.97
CA LEU A 94 -8.52 7.96 13.84
C LEU A 94 -9.97 7.70 14.27
N SER A 95 -10.94 8.38 13.65
CA SER A 95 -12.34 8.13 13.97
C SER A 95 -12.81 6.77 13.46
N LYS A 96 -13.68 6.11 14.26
CA LYS A 96 -14.31 4.82 13.91
C LYS A 96 -15.02 4.85 12.56
N HIS A 97 -15.65 5.98 12.24
CA HIS A 97 -16.28 6.18 10.93
C HIS A 97 -15.26 6.17 9.79
N LYS A 98 -14.12 6.87 9.94
CA LYS A 98 -13.08 6.92 8.89
C LYS A 98 -12.46 5.54 8.67
N PHE A 99 -12.24 4.77 9.74
CA PHE A 99 -11.80 3.37 9.68
C PHE A 99 -12.73 2.51 8.81
N TYR A 100 -14.02 2.41 9.15
CA TYR A 100 -14.95 1.56 8.39
C TYR A 100 -15.20 2.05 6.97
N ARG A 101 -15.17 3.38 6.76
CA ARG A 101 -15.32 3.96 5.42
C ARG A 101 -14.17 3.56 4.51
N ALA A 102 -12.95 3.42 5.03
CA ALA A 102 -11.81 2.97 4.24
C ALA A 102 -12.01 1.53 3.75
N PHE A 103 -12.39 0.61 4.63
CA PHE A 103 -12.76 -0.77 4.26
C PHE A 103 -13.85 -0.80 3.18
N ARG A 104 -14.98 -0.14 3.44
CA ARG A 104 -16.12 -0.11 2.51
C ARG A 104 -15.75 0.48 1.15
N SER A 105 -14.86 1.47 1.11
CA SER A 105 -14.42 2.08 -0.15
C SER A 105 -13.50 1.20 -1.00
N MET A 106 -13.01 0.09 -0.44
CA MET A 106 -12.28 -0.95 -1.18
C MET A 106 -13.20 -2.11 -1.60
N ASP A 107 -14.52 -1.97 -1.43
CA ASP A 107 -15.49 -3.08 -1.53
C ASP A 107 -15.19 -4.23 -0.55
N ILE A 108 -14.46 -3.93 0.52
CA ILE A 108 -14.13 -4.87 1.59
C ILE A 108 -15.04 -4.58 2.78
N SER A 109 -15.89 -5.53 3.16
CA SER A 109 -16.64 -5.41 4.42
C SER A 109 -15.71 -5.64 5.61
N TYR A 110 -15.77 -4.79 6.63
CA TYR A 110 -15.05 -5.05 7.87
C TYR A 110 -15.70 -6.22 8.63
N ARG A 111 -14.88 -7.21 9.00
CA ARG A 111 -15.19 -8.49 9.62
C ARG A 111 -14.21 -8.62 10.77
N ASN A 112 -14.69 -8.44 11.99
CA ASN A 112 -13.83 -8.47 13.18
C ASN A 112 -13.08 -9.80 13.31
N ASP A 113 -13.80 -10.90 13.07
CA ASP A 113 -13.27 -12.28 13.15
C ASP A 113 -12.78 -12.82 11.80
N GLY A 114 -12.93 -12.04 10.73
CA GLY A 114 -12.48 -12.41 9.39
C GLY A 114 -10.99 -12.15 9.21
N THR A 115 -10.33 -12.99 8.43
CA THR A 115 -8.96 -12.76 8.00
C THR A 115 -8.93 -11.88 6.74
N TYR A 116 -7.91 -11.04 6.67
CA TYR A 116 -7.59 -10.23 5.51
C TYR A 116 -6.18 -10.56 5.05
N SER A 117 -5.99 -10.55 3.75
CA SER A 117 -4.67 -10.60 3.14
C SER A 117 -3.88 -9.30 3.41
N ILE A 118 -2.56 -9.37 3.36
CA ILE A 118 -1.70 -8.17 3.42
C ILE A 118 -2.06 -7.16 2.32
N ALA A 119 -2.49 -7.63 1.15
CA ALA A 119 -2.90 -6.75 0.06
C ALA A 119 -4.11 -5.90 0.45
N GLU A 120 -5.17 -6.52 0.97
CA GLU A 120 -6.36 -5.83 1.47
C GLU A 120 -6.03 -4.86 2.60
N LEU A 121 -5.16 -5.28 3.54
CA LEU A 121 -4.68 -4.43 4.62
C LEU A 121 -3.92 -3.20 4.08
N GLY A 122 -3.03 -3.41 3.12
CA GLY A 122 -2.24 -2.35 2.50
C GLY A 122 -3.11 -1.32 1.79
N GLU A 123 -4.17 -1.75 1.10
CA GLU A 123 -5.13 -0.87 0.44
C GLU A 123 -5.93 -0.02 1.45
N VAL A 124 -6.39 -0.64 2.55
CA VAL A 124 -7.08 0.05 3.64
C VAL A 124 -6.17 1.06 4.33
N LEU A 125 -4.95 0.66 4.70
CA LEU A 125 -3.96 1.54 5.33
C LEU A 125 -3.63 2.72 4.42
N TYR A 126 -3.38 2.46 3.14
CA TYR A 126 -3.11 3.51 2.18
C TYR A 126 -4.29 4.47 2.08
N LYS A 127 -5.53 3.99 2.06
CA LYS A 127 -6.72 4.86 2.02
C LYS A 127 -6.91 5.70 3.30
N LEU A 128 -6.56 5.16 4.47
CA LEU A 128 -6.74 5.85 5.74
C LEU A 128 -5.77 7.02 5.91
N PHE A 129 -4.56 6.86 5.40
CA PHE A 129 -3.47 7.80 5.57
C PHE A 129 -3.17 8.66 4.34
N ALA A 130 -3.65 8.26 3.16
CA ALA A 130 -3.68 9.13 1.99
C ALA A 130 -4.78 10.18 2.18
#